data_AF-A0A2T6MWH4-F1
#
_entry.id   AF-A0A2T6MWH4-F1
#
_cell.length_a   1.000
_cell.length_b   1.000
_cell.length_c   1.000
_cell.angle_alpha   90.00
_cell.angle_beta   90.00
_cell.angle_gamma   90.00
#
_symmetry.space_group_name_H-M   'P 1'
#
loop_
_entity.id
_entity.type
_entity.pdbx_description
1 polymer ?
#
loop_
_entity_poly.entity_id
_entity_poly.type
_entity_poly.pdbx_seq_one_letter_code
_entity_poly.pdbx_strand_id
1 'polypeptide(L)'
;MLDYILFDERSWRDFIDYLRQLGLEPEVSVGDEGWLVALPEDLDEAIDAKIEACYDRLLDRDEIRIAAGEGEAHRHRAGVNVTLGDGRVVQAPVDPGLMRRLLAAVSPGELGEFVDAIVAAVENPDDRPLCQR
;
A
#
# COMPACT_ATOMS: atom_id res chain seq x y z
N MET A 1 1.90 12.47 31.14
CA MET A 1 2.95 12.19 30.16
C MET A 1 2.31 12.16 28.79
N LEU A 2 2.98 12.70 27.79
CA LEU A 2 2.55 12.63 26.39
C LEU A 2 3.04 11.32 25.79
N ASP A 3 2.11 10.50 25.31
CA ASP A 3 2.42 9.20 24.71
C ASP A 3 2.28 9.27 23.18
N TYR A 4 3.35 8.87 22.50
CA TYR A 4 3.43 8.79 21.04
C TYR A 4 3.56 7.32 20.62
N ILE A 5 2.78 6.90 19.64
CA ILE A 5 2.77 5.52 19.14
C ILE A 5 3.31 5.52 17.71
N LEU A 6 4.34 4.74 17.47
CA LEU A 6 4.92 4.51 16.15
C LEU A 6 4.68 3.06 15.73
N PHE A 7 4.54 2.84 14.42
CA PHE A 7 4.21 1.53 13.84
C PHE A 7 5.36 0.91 13.03
N ASP A 8 6.52 1.56 13.00
CA ASP A 8 7.74 1.09 12.34
C ASP A 8 8.97 1.32 13.22
N GLU A 9 9.84 0.32 13.30
CA GLU A 9 11.05 0.37 14.14
C GLU A 9 12.00 1.50 13.72
N ARG A 10 12.09 1.82 12.42
CA ARG A 10 12.98 2.89 11.95
C ARG A 10 12.41 4.26 12.29
N SER A 11 11.11 4.47 12.06
CA SER A 11 10.42 5.70 12.49
C SER A 11 10.54 5.91 14.00
N TRP A 12 10.43 4.84 14.80
CA TRP A 12 10.64 4.88 16.25
C TRP A 12 12.06 5.30 16.64
N ARG A 13 13.08 4.72 16.01
CA ARG A 13 14.48 5.11 16.27
C ARG A 13 14.76 6.55 15.84
N ASP A 14 14.30 6.95 14.65
CA ASP A 14 14.45 8.32 14.14
C ASP A 14 13.85 9.34 15.12
N PHE A 15 12.68 9.02 15.68
CA PHE A 15 11.97 9.88 16.64
C PHE A 15 12.73 9.99 17.97
N ILE A 16 13.22 8.87 18.52
CA ILE A 16 14.03 8.88 19.75
C ILE A 16 15.31 9.70 19.56
N ASP A 17 16.00 9.52 18.44
CA ASP A 17 17.24 10.25 18.16
C ASP A 17 16.99 11.76 18.02
N TYR A 18 15.86 12.15 17.42
CA TYR A 18 15.45 13.55 17.35
C TYR A 18 15.13 14.14 18.74
N LEU A 19 14.40 13.41 19.59
CA LEU A 19 14.10 13.84 20.96
C LEU A 19 15.36 14.03 21.80
N ARG A 20 16.33 13.11 21.67
CA ARG A 20 17.63 13.23 22.33
C ARG A 20 18.44 14.42 21.83
N GLN A 21 18.36 14.77 20.54
CA GLN A 21 19.01 15.98 20.01
C GLN A 21 18.40 17.26 20.57
N LEU A 22 17.12 17.24 20.95
CA LEU A 22 16.47 18.33 21.66
C LEU A 22 16.81 18.37 23.16
N GLY A 23 17.60 17.41 23.65
CA GLY A 23 18.02 17.30 25.05
C GLY A 23 16.98 16.60 25.94
N LEU A 24 16.03 15.87 25.36
CA LEU A 24 15.00 15.14 26.09
C LEU A 24 15.42 13.70 26.34
N GLU A 25 14.98 13.14 27.47
CA GLU A 25 15.11 11.72 27.80
C GLU A 25 13.74 11.04 27.70
N PRO A 26 13.37 10.53 26.51
CA PRO A 26 12.10 9.83 26.35
C PRO A 26 12.11 8.47 27.05
N GLU A 27 11.01 8.12 27.70
CA GLU A 27 10.74 6.76 28.11
C GLU A 27 10.22 5.96 26.92
N VAL A 28 10.74 4.76 26.71
CA VAL A 28 10.41 3.95 25.53
C VAL A 28 9.91 2.57 25.96
N SER A 29 8.85 2.10 25.31
CA SER A 29 8.26 0.80 25.55
C SER A 29 7.86 0.17 24.22
N VAL A 30 8.03 -1.14 24.08
CA VAL A 30 7.59 -1.88 22.90
C VAL A 30 6.50 -2.83 23.35
N GLY A 31 5.29 -2.64 22.82
CA GLY A 31 4.11 -3.46 23.13
C GLY A 31 3.58 -4.15 21.87
N ASP A 32 2.55 -4.98 22.05
CA ASP A 32 1.89 -5.69 20.96
C ASP A 32 1.19 -4.74 19.96
N GLU A 33 0.84 -3.54 20.39
CA GLU A 33 0.14 -2.52 19.58
C GLU A 33 1.10 -1.56 18.84
N GLY A 34 2.40 -1.62 19.11
CA GLY A 34 3.41 -0.77 18.48
C GLY A 34 4.56 -0.35 19.39
N TRP A 35 5.33 0.62 18.92
CA TRP A 35 6.46 1.20 19.63
C TRP A 35 6.03 2.52 20.28
N LEU A 36 6.00 2.53 21.61
CA LEU A 36 5.58 3.66 22.43
C LEU A 36 6.77 4.52 22.86
N VAL A 37 6.55 5.83 22.85
CA VAL A 37 7.49 6.85 23.34
C VAL A 37 6.72 7.81 24.24
N ALA A 38 7.07 7.84 25.51
CA ALA A 38 6.47 8.71 26.52
C ALA A 38 7.40 9.88 26.86
N LEU A 39 6.82 11.06 26.95
CA LEU A 39 7.50 12.32 27.25
C LEU A 39 6.84 13.05 28.43
N PRO A 40 7.60 13.85 29.20
CA PRO A 40 7.01 14.72 30.20
C PRO A 40 6.06 15.75 29.56
N GLU A 41 5.01 16.13 30.29
CA GLU A 41 4.02 17.14 29.84
C GLU A 41 4.45 18.58 30.13
N ASP A 42 5.56 18.81 30.85
CA ASP A 42 6.03 20.14 31.24
C ASP A 42 7.05 20.76 30.26
N LEU A 43 7.01 20.31 29.01
CA LEU A 43 7.89 20.81 27.97
C LEU A 43 7.57 22.26 27.61
N ASP A 44 8.58 22.97 27.12
CA ASP A 44 8.40 24.32 26.59
C ASP A 44 7.52 24.27 25.34
N GLU A 45 6.61 25.24 25.17
CA GLU A 45 5.67 25.29 24.03
C GLU A 45 6.40 25.28 22.67
N ALA A 46 7.62 25.84 22.60
CA ALA A 46 8.42 25.81 21.37
C ALA A 46 9.09 24.44 21.13
N ILE A 47 9.28 23.63 22.18
CA ILE A 47 9.72 22.24 22.08
C ILE A 47 8.54 21.36 21.66
N ASP A 48 7.38 21.53 22.27
CA ASP A 48 6.16 20.79 21.92
C ASP A 48 5.80 20.95 20.45
N ALA A 49 5.76 22.19 19.94
CA ALA A 49 5.48 22.45 18.52
C ALA A 49 6.48 21.76 17.57
N LYS A 50 7.74 21.58 17.99
CA LYS A 50 8.76 20.86 17.19
C LYS A 50 8.58 19.35 17.23
N ILE A 51 8.10 18.82 18.36
CA ILE A 51 7.83 17.39 18.52
C ILE A 51 6.59 17.02 17.71
N GLU A 52 5.51 17.80 17.81
CA GLU A 52 4.30 17.63 17.01
C GLU A 52 4.61 17.67 15.51
N ALA A 53 5.32 18.71 15.05
CA ALA A 53 5.69 18.81 13.64
C ALA A 53 6.62 17.68 13.15
N CYS A 54 7.43 17.08 14.04
CA CYS A 54 8.24 15.92 13.70
C CYS A 54 7.38 14.66 13.61
N TYR A 55 6.49 14.47 14.57
CA TYR A 55 5.58 13.35 14.64
C TYR A 55 4.61 13.32 13.45
N ASP A 56 4.02 14.46 13.09
CA ASP A 56 3.16 14.60 11.90
C ASP A 56 3.89 14.17 10.61
N ARG A 57 5.15 14.58 10.43
CA ARG A 57 5.96 14.17 9.28
C ARG A 57 6.25 12.67 9.26
N LEU A 58 6.39 12.04 10.43
CA LEU A 58 6.61 10.60 10.52
C LEU A 58 5.32 9.85 10.17
N LEU A 59 4.16 10.34 10.62
CA LEU A 59 2.85 9.81 10.24
C LEU A 59 2.59 9.93 8.73
N ASP A 60 2.84 11.09 8.13
CA ASP A 60 2.72 11.28 6.66
C ASP A 60 3.62 10.29 5.91
N ARG A 61 4.85 10.09 6.39
CA ARG A 61 5.82 9.16 5.78
C ARG A 61 5.36 7.72 5.90
N ASP A 62 4.82 7.34 7.06
CA ASP A 62 4.29 5.99 7.29
C ASP A 62 2.99 5.77 6.50
N GLU A 63 2.12 6.77 6.34
CA GLU A 63 0.94 6.70 5.47
C GLU A 63 1.34 6.49 4.00
N ILE A 64 2.30 7.26 3.49
CA ILE A 64 2.83 7.08 2.13
C ILE A 64 3.43 5.68 1.96
N ARG A 65 4.14 5.18 2.98
CA ARG A 65 4.71 3.83 2.96
C ARG A 65 3.64 2.75 3.04
N ILE A 66 2.60 2.92 3.84
CA ILE A 66 1.47 2.00 3.91
C ILE A 66 0.72 2.02 2.57
N ALA A 67 0.45 3.19 1.99
CA ALA A 67 -0.16 3.28 0.67
C ALA A 67 0.72 2.63 -0.43
N ALA A 68 2.04 2.81 -0.37
CA ALA A 68 2.98 2.15 -1.27
C ALA A 68 3.08 0.63 -1.01
N GLY A 69 3.01 0.23 0.26
CA GLY A 69 3.15 -1.10 0.84
C GLY A 69 1.91 -1.98 0.69
N GLU A 70 0.70 -1.43 0.82
CA GLU A 70 -0.56 -2.04 0.39
C GLU A 70 -0.57 -2.21 -1.12
N GLY A 71 -0.03 -1.21 -1.84
CA GLY A 71 0.32 -1.34 -3.24
C GLY A 71 1.37 -2.42 -3.53
N GLU A 72 2.17 -2.86 -2.54
CA GLU A 72 3.26 -3.86 -2.57
C GLU A 72 2.77 -5.28 -2.18
N ALA A 73 1.91 -5.38 -1.17
CA ALA A 73 1.25 -6.61 -0.72
C ALA A 73 0.17 -7.07 -1.72
N HIS A 74 -0.56 -6.14 -2.34
CA HIS A 74 -1.38 -6.44 -3.53
C HIS A 74 -0.55 -6.65 -4.81
N ARG A 75 0.74 -6.31 -4.79
CA ARG A 75 1.70 -6.52 -5.88
C ARG A 75 2.29 -7.92 -5.91
N HIS A 76 1.94 -8.82 -4.99
CA HIS A 76 2.40 -10.21 -5.12
C HIS A 76 1.51 -11.06 -6.04
N ARG A 77 0.28 -10.63 -6.32
CA ARG A 77 -0.60 -11.21 -7.37
C ARG A 77 -1.58 -10.15 -7.87
N ALA A 78 -1.34 -9.59 -9.06
CA ALA A 78 -2.42 -8.90 -9.78
C ALA A 78 -3.35 -9.98 -10.36
N GLY A 79 -4.66 -9.86 -10.14
CA GLY A 79 -5.64 -10.81 -10.64
C GLY A 79 -6.59 -10.12 -11.62
N VAL A 80 -6.82 -10.71 -12.78
CA VAL A 80 -7.92 -10.31 -13.67
C VAL A 80 -9.13 -11.16 -13.31
N ASN A 81 -10.26 -10.50 -13.03
CA ASN A 81 -11.53 -11.21 -12.89
C ASN A 81 -12.04 -11.57 -14.28
N VAL A 82 -12.28 -12.86 -14.48
CA VAL A 82 -12.76 -13.44 -15.73
C VAL A 82 -14.15 -13.99 -15.48
N THR A 83 -15.14 -13.47 -16.18
CA THR A 83 -16.52 -13.98 -16.09
C THR A 83 -16.72 -15.04 -17.17
N LEU A 84 -16.94 -16.28 -16.74
CA LEU A 84 -17.26 -17.40 -17.63
C LEU A 84 -18.73 -17.32 -18.08
N GLY A 85 -19.05 -17.96 -19.21
CA GLY A 85 -20.39 -17.97 -19.79
C GLY A 85 -21.45 -18.65 -18.92
N ASP A 86 -21.02 -19.44 -17.92
CA ASP A 86 -21.88 -20.01 -16.88
C ASP A 86 -22.13 -19.07 -15.68
N GLY A 87 -21.62 -17.84 -15.74
CA GLY A 87 -21.77 -16.81 -14.73
C GLY A 87 -20.77 -16.91 -13.56
N ARG A 88 -19.87 -17.89 -13.56
CA ARG A 88 -18.81 -17.97 -12.55
C ARG A 88 -17.73 -16.93 -12.82
N VAL A 89 -17.22 -16.32 -11.75
CA VAL A 89 -16.07 -15.41 -11.81
C VAL A 89 -14.83 -16.16 -11.33
N VAL A 90 -13.81 -16.21 -12.18
CA VAL A 90 -12.51 -16.82 -11.87
C VAL A 90 -11.45 -15.73 -11.87
N GLN A 91 -10.51 -15.81 -10.92
CA GLN A 91 -9.38 -14.89 -10.89
C GLN A 91 -8.18 -15.50 -11.63
N ALA A 92 -7.79 -14.89 -12.74
CA ALA A 92 -6.59 -15.26 -13.48
C ALA A 92 -5.38 -14.51 -12.90
N PRO A 93 -4.34 -15.21 -12.40
CA PRO A 93 -3.14 -14.54 -11.90
C PRO A 93 -2.37 -13.93 -13.08
N VAL A 94 -2.01 -12.66 -12.95
CA VAL A 94 -1.22 -11.89 -13.92
C VAL A 94 -0.02 -11.29 -13.20
N ASP A 95 1.12 -11.25 -13.89
CA ASP A 95 2.30 -10.56 -13.40
C ASP A 95 1.96 -9.07 -13.15
N PRO A 96 2.19 -8.53 -11.95
CA PRO A 96 1.87 -7.14 -11.62
C PRO A 96 2.64 -6.12 -12.46
N GLY A 97 3.86 -6.45 -12.90
CA GLY A 97 4.63 -5.60 -13.80
C GLY A 97 3.99 -5.52 -15.18
N LEU A 98 3.51 -6.66 -15.69
CA LEU A 98 2.72 -6.72 -16.92
C LEU A 98 1.40 -5.95 -16.79
N MET A 99 0.67 -6.14 -15.69
CA MET A 99 -0.60 -5.43 -15.43
C MET A 99 -0.40 -3.91 -15.42
N ARG A 100 0.64 -3.41 -14.75
CA ARG A 100 0.98 -1.98 -14.74
C ARG A 100 1.29 -1.45 -16.13
N ARG A 101 2.03 -2.21 -16.94
CA ARG A 101 2.35 -1.81 -18.32
C ARG A 101 1.12 -1.79 -19.23
N LEU A 102 0.18 -2.73 -19.03
CA LEU A 102 -1.08 -2.76 -19.75
C LEU A 102 -1.97 -1.58 -19.37
N LEU A 103 -2.18 -1.34 -18.07
CA LEU A 103 -3.01 -0.23 -17.57
C LEU A 103 -2.41 1.16 -17.85
N ALA A 104 -1.13 1.24 -18.22
CA ALA A 104 -0.52 2.47 -18.72
C ALA A 104 -0.90 2.77 -20.19
N ALA A 105 -1.39 1.78 -20.94
CA ALA A 105 -1.73 1.88 -22.36
C ALA A 105 -3.23 1.76 -22.64
N VAL A 106 -3.97 1.01 -21.82
CA VAL A 106 -5.41 0.76 -21.96
C VAL A 106 -6.14 0.97 -20.64
N SER A 107 -7.40 1.39 -20.71
CA SER A 107 -8.25 1.49 -19.54
C SER A 107 -8.65 0.12 -18.99
N PRO A 108 -9.06 0.01 -17.72
CA PRO A 108 -9.57 -1.24 -17.16
C PRO A 108 -10.78 -1.81 -17.93
N GLY A 109 -11.63 -0.94 -18.48
CA GLY A 109 -12.79 -1.35 -19.29
C GLY A 109 -12.38 -2.00 -20.61
N GLU A 110 -11.46 -1.38 -21.35
CA GLU A 110 -10.93 -1.94 -22.61
C GLU A 110 -10.19 -3.26 -22.39
N LEU A 111 -9.45 -3.38 -21.28
CA LEU A 111 -8.82 -4.63 -20.89
C LEU A 111 -9.88 -5.71 -20.58
N GLY A 112 -10.97 -5.34 -19.93
CA GLY A 112 -12.12 -6.21 -19.68
C GLY A 112 -12.76 -6.72 -20.97
N GLU A 113 -13.05 -5.81 -21.91
CA GLU A 113 -13.61 -6.16 -23.23
C GLU A 113 -12.71 -7.13 -24.00
N PHE A 114 -11.38 -6.93 -23.94
CA PHE A 114 -10.42 -7.84 -24.54
C PHE A 114 -10.44 -9.24 -23.90
N VAL A 115 -10.52 -9.30 -22.56
CA VAL A 115 -10.60 -10.56 -21.82
C VAL A 115 -11.90 -11.30 -22.13
N ASP A 116 -13.03 -10.60 -22.16
CA ASP A 116 -14.34 -11.16 -22.48
C ASP A 116 -14.37 -11.77 -23.89
N ALA A 117 -13.73 -11.11 -24.87
CA ALA A 117 -13.59 -11.64 -26.23
C ALA A 117 -12.78 -12.96 -26.26
N ILE A 118 -11.72 -13.07 -25.46
CA ILE A 118 -10.94 -14.31 -25.32
C ILE A 118 -11.79 -15.41 -24.68
N VAL A 119 -12.51 -15.11 -23.60
CA VAL A 119 -13.38 -16.07 -22.92
C VAL A 119 -14.43 -16.61 -23.90
N ALA A 120 -15.10 -15.71 -24.62
CA ALA A 120 -16.12 -16.08 -25.59
C ALA A 120 -15.57 -17.05 -26.67
N ALA A 121 -14.35 -16.81 -27.15
CA ALA A 121 -13.69 -17.66 -28.13
C ALA A 121 -13.24 -19.02 -27.55
N VAL A 122 -12.81 -19.06 -26.28
CA VAL A 122 -12.43 -20.32 -25.61
C VAL A 122 -13.65 -21.17 -25.29
N GLU A 123 -14.75 -20.56 -24.86
CA GLU A 123 -15.99 -21.27 -24.53
C GLU A 123 -16.81 -21.66 -25.77
N ASN A 124 -16.67 -20.90 -26.86
CA ASN A 124 -17.31 -21.18 -28.15
C ASN A 124 -16.24 -21.22 -29.25
N PRO A 125 -15.41 -22.28 -29.30
CA PRO A 125 -14.34 -22.38 -30.28
C PRO A 125 -14.93 -22.44 -31.69
N ASP A 126 -14.52 -21.49 -32.53
CA ASP A 126 -14.79 -21.50 -33.96
C ASP A 126 -13.49 -21.82 -34.70
N ASP A 127 -13.34 -23.05 -35.16
CA ASP A 127 -12.16 -23.53 -35.89
C ASP A 127 -12.06 -22.97 -37.33
N ARG A 128 -13.03 -22.14 -37.74
CA ARG A 128 -12.97 -21.46 -39.05
C ARG A 128 -11.94 -20.32 -38.99
N PRO A 129 -11.08 -20.18 -40.01
CA PRO A 129 -10.09 -19.11 -40.03
C PRO A 129 -10.74 -17.73 -40.07
N LEU A 130 -10.30 -16.83 -39.19
CA LEU A 130 -10.76 -15.43 -39.11
C LEU A 130 -10.52 -14.63 -40.41
N CYS A 131 -9.56 -15.06 -41.22
CA CYS A 131 -9.31 -14.48 -42.54
C CYS A 131 -9.91 -15.37 -43.63
N GLN A 132 -11.10 -15.00 -44.12
CA GLN A 132 -11.53 -15.35 -45.47
C GLN A 132 -11.13 -14.18 -46.38
N ARG A 133 -10.32 -14.44 -47.41
CA ARG A 133 -10.00 -13.45 -48.46
C ARG A 133 -11.20 -13.19 -49.35
#